data_AF-A0A6I2KSR4-F1
#
_entry.id   AF-A0A6I2KSR4-F1
#
_cell.length_a   1.000
_cell.length_b   1.000
_cell.length_c   1.000
_cell.angle_alpha   90.00
_cell.angle_beta   90.00
_cell.angle_gamma   90.00
#
_symmetry.space_group_name_H-M   'P 1'
#
loop_
_entity.id
_entity.type
_entity.pdbx_description
1 polymer ?
#
loop_
_entity_poly.entity_id
_entity_poly.type
_entity_poly.pdbx_seq_one_letter_code
_entity_poly.pdbx_strand_id
1 'polypeptide(L)'
;MIYLFLIVAVLGLGFAYSILVAGAKPVLGSDYYKVSKDGRVMLSAGSKVTVLKPTLYPEGLKVKLRGGSREGEFYVHDLVAEVFLPNPNRLPGVRHRDGNVRNNKVENLQWARLEDIERPEPVVYPQP
;
A
#
# COMPACT_ATOMS: atom_id res chain seq x y z
N MET A 1 23.25 -37.41 5.38
CA MET A 1 22.01 -37.42 6.20
C MET A 1 21.77 -36.07 6.89
N ILE A 2 22.68 -35.57 7.74
CA ILE A 2 22.48 -34.31 8.49
C ILE A 2 22.28 -33.06 7.60
N TYR A 3 23.01 -32.95 6.50
CA TYR A 3 22.89 -31.83 5.57
C TYR A 3 21.52 -31.76 4.88
N LEU A 4 20.89 -32.90 4.62
CA LEU A 4 19.54 -32.94 4.02
C LEU A 4 18.48 -32.40 4.99
N PHE A 5 18.58 -32.77 6.27
CA PHE A 5 17.71 -32.23 7.32
C PHE A 5 17.89 -30.71 7.50
N LEU A 6 19.13 -30.21 7.43
CA LEU A 6 19.40 -28.77 7.48
C LEU A 6 18.80 -28.03 6.28
N ILE A 7 18.93 -28.56 5.07
CA ILE A 7 18.34 -27.95 3.86
C ILE A 7 16.81 -27.91 3.96
N VAL A 8 16.17 -29.02 4.36
CA VAL A 8 14.71 -29.07 4.53
C VAL A 8 14.24 -28.12 5.63
N ALA A 9 14.98 -28.00 6.74
CA ALA A 9 14.67 -27.05 7.81
C ALA A 9 14.77 -25.59 7.33
N VAL A 10 15.83 -25.23 6.60
CA VAL A 10 16.00 -23.88 6.04
C VAL A 10 14.91 -23.56 5.01
N LEU A 11 14.55 -24.51 4.14
CA LEU A 11 13.45 -24.35 3.20
C LEU A 11 12.09 -24.21 3.90
N GLY A 12 11.85 -25.02 4.95
CA GLY A 12 10.64 -24.93 5.77
C GLY A 12 10.51 -23.61 6.51
N LEU A 13 11.61 -23.10 7.07
CA LEU A 13 11.67 -21.78 7.72
C LEU A 13 11.45 -20.65 6.70
N GLY A 14 12.06 -20.74 5.52
CA GLY A 14 11.85 -19.77 4.43
C GLY A 14 10.40 -19.76 3.92
N PHE A 15 9.78 -20.93 3.81
CA PHE A 15 8.37 -21.06 3.43
C PHE A 15 7.43 -20.52 4.52
N ALA A 16 7.66 -20.87 5.80
CA ALA A 16 6.89 -20.34 6.92
C ALA A 16 7.02 -18.82 7.04
N TYR A 17 8.23 -18.28 6.87
CA TYR A 17 8.46 -16.84 6.83
C TYR A 17 7.71 -16.16 5.67
N SER A 18 7.69 -16.79 4.49
CA SER A 18 6.93 -16.31 3.34
C SER A 18 5.42 -16.23 3.63
N ILE A 19 4.84 -17.24 4.26
CA ILE A 19 3.43 -17.24 4.68
C ILE A 19 3.16 -16.14 5.71
N LEU A 20 4.04 -15.97 6.70
CA LEU A 20 3.85 -15.00 7.79
C LEU A 20 3.99 -13.54 7.32
N VAL A 21 4.81 -13.26 6.31
CA VAL A 21 5.07 -11.90 5.80
C VAL A 21 4.09 -11.49 4.71
N ALA A 22 3.54 -12.44 3.94
CA ALA A 22 2.64 -12.18 2.81
C ALA A 22 1.17 -12.01 3.22
N GLY A 23 0.88 -11.08 4.14
CA GLY A 23 -0.49 -10.76 4.54
C GLY A 23 -1.06 -9.60 3.74
N ALA A 24 -1.85 -9.86 2.71
CA ALA A 24 -2.75 -8.86 2.14
C ALA A 24 -4.02 -8.78 3.00
N LYS A 25 -4.42 -7.58 3.41
CA LYS A 25 -5.61 -7.33 4.23
C LYS A 25 -6.72 -6.68 3.39
N PRO A 26 -8.00 -6.87 3.73
CA PRO A 26 -9.09 -6.23 3.00
C PRO A 26 -9.00 -4.71 3.09
N VAL A 27 -9.33 -4.03 1.99
CA VAL A 27 -9.48 -2.58 1.98
C VAL A 27 -10.76 -2.22 2.73
N LEU A 28 -10.68 -1.28 3.66
CA LEU A 28 -11.85 -0.87 4.46
C LEU A 28 -12.97 -0.35 3.54
N GLY A 29 -14.20 -0.83 3.74
CA GLY A 29 -15.37 -0.46 2.93
C GLY A 29 -15.44 -1.14 1.56
N SER A 30 -14.61 -2.13 1.29
CA SER A 30 -14.62 -2.90 0.05
C SER A 30 -14.58 -4.41 0.32
N ASP A 31 -15.50 -5.14 -0.29
CA ASP A 31 -15.55 -6.60 -0.21
C ASP A 31 -14.63 -7.28 -1.24
N TYR A 32 -14.20 -6.54 -2.24
CA TYR A 32 -13.53 -7.07 -3.42
C TYR A 32 -12.04 -6.82 -3.44
N TYR A 33 -11.55 -5.84 -2.67
CA TYR A 33 -10.17 -5.38 -2.78
C TYR A 33 -9.35 -5.67 -1.52
N LYS A 34 -8.08 -6.01 -1.72
CA LYS A 34 -7.09 -6.23 -0.67
C LYS A 34 -5.84 -5.40 -0.95
N VAL A 35 -5.12 -5.04 0.11
CA VAL A 35 -3.86 -4.31 0.04
C VAL A 35 -2.79 -5.04 0.84
N SER A 36 -1.58 -5.12 0.28
CA SER A 36 -0.43 -5.74 0.93
C SER A 36 0.48 -4.70 1.60
N LYS A 37 1.35 -5.18 2.51
CA LYS A 37 2.32 -4.32 3.22
C LYS A 37 3.34 -3.63 2.29
N ASP A 38 3.58 -4.17 1.10
CA ASP A 38 4.49 -3.60 0.10
C ASP A 38 3.79 -2.65 -0.88
N GLY A 39 2.50 -2.36 -0.67
CA GLY A 39 1.78 -1.36 -1.46
C GLY A 39 1.16 -1.90 -2.76
N ARG A 40 0.88 -3.21 -2.85
CA ARG A 40 0.10 -3.76 -3.97
C ARG A 40 -1.38 -3.77 -3.61
N VAL A 41 -2.20 -3.23 -4.50
CA VAL A 41 -3.66 -3.32 -4.41
C VAL A 41 -4.14 -4.43 -5.34
N MET A 42 -4.98 -5.31 -4.82
CA MET A 42 -5.41 -6.53 -5.49
C MET A 42 -6.93 -6.63 -5.51
N LEU A 43 -7.49 -7.00 -6.65
CA LEU A 43 -8.86 -7.47 -6.78
C LEU A 43 -8.90 -8.96 -6.42
N SER A 44 -9.75 -9.32 -5.45
CA SER A 44 -9.94 -10.65 -4.87
C SER A 44 -11.44 -11.01 -4.81
N ALA A 45 -12.24 -10.60 -5.80
CA ALA A 45 -13.69 -10.84 -5.86
C ALA A 45 -14.10 -12.27 -6.26
N GLY A 46 -13.16 -13.10 -6.74
CA GLY A 46 -13.44 -14.46 -7.20
C GLY A 46 -12.20 -15.36 -7.10
N SER A 47 -12.19 -16.47 -7.85
CA SER A 47 -11.13 -17.50 -7.79
C SER A 47 -9.74 -17.00 -8.21
N LYS A 48 -9.68 -15.86 -8.92
CA LYS A 48 -8.43 -15.24 -9.39
C LYS A 48 -8.17 -13.94 -8.66
N VAL A 49 -6.96 -13.82 -8.11
CA VAL A 49 -6.45 -12.56 -7.57
C VAL A 49 -5.71 -11.80 -8.66
N THR A 50 -6.06 -10.53 -8.87
CA THR A 50 -5.44 -9.67 -9.89
C THR A 50 -4.86 -8.41 -9.25
N VAL A 51 -3.58 -8.14 -9.46
CA VAL A 51 -2.93 -6.90 -9.02
C VAL A 51 -3.39 -5.75 -9.93
N LEU A 52 -3.89 -4.67 -9.34
CA LEU A 52 -4.28 -3.48 -10.08
C LEU A 52 -3.03 -2.72 -10.52
N LYS A 53 -3.08 -2.14 -11.72
CA LYS A 53 -2.04 -1.24 -12.22
C LYS A 53 -2.35 0.18 -11.73
N PRO A 54 -1.52 0.77 -10.86
CA PRO A 54 -1.71 2.15 -10.45
C PRO A 54 -1.28 3.13 -11.54
N THR A 55 -1.93 4.28 -11.55
CA THR A 55 -1.52 5.44 -12.34
C THR A 55 -0.67 6.36 -11.47
N LEU A 56 0.45 6.86 -12.02
CA LEU A 56 1.31 7.80 -11.32
C LEU A 56 0.77 9.23 -11.45
N TYR A 57 0.66 9.92 -10.32
CA TYR A 57 0.44 11.36 -10.22
C TYR A 57 1.61 12.02 -9.46
N PRO A 58 1.78 13.35 -9.57
CA PRO A 58 2.80 14.10 -8.82
C PRO A 58 2.76 13.81 -7.31
N GLU A 59 1.56 13.69 -6.76
CA GLU A 59 1.31 13.45 -5.35
C GLU A 59 1.26 11.95 -4.97
N GLY A 60 1.26 11.05 -5.94
CA GLY A 60 1.50 9.62 -5.74
C GLY A 60 0.73 8.65 -6.63
N LEU A 61 0.81 7.37 -6.29
CA LEU A 61 0.15 6.31 -7.05
C LEU A 61 -1.34 6.23 -6.71
N LYS A 62 -2.21 6.27 -7.73
CA LYS A 62 -3.65 6.08 -7.59
C LYS A 62 -4.12 4.79 -8.22
N VAL A 63 -5.14 4.18 -7.63
CA VAL A 63 -5.87 3.04 -8.20
C VAL A 63 -7.36 3.34 -8.23
N LYS A 64 -8.05 2.79 -9.22
CA LYS A 64 -9.50 2.86 -9.32
C LYS A 64 -10.14 1.62 -8.73
N LEU A 65 -10.90 1.79 -7.66
CA LEU A 65 -11.74 0.74 -7.08
C LEU A 65 -13.13 0.81 -7.71
N ARG A 66 -13.73 -0.35 -8.01
CA ARG A 66 -15.04 -0.46 -8.65
C ARG A 66 -15.89 -1.50 -7.93
N GLY A 67 -17.16 -1.16 -7.69
CA GLY A 67 -18.13 -2.05 -7.05
C GLY A 67 -17.97 -2.14 -5.52
N GLY A 68 -19.07 -2.49 -4.86
CA GLY A 68 -19.18 -2.50 -3.39
C GLY A 68 -19.53 -1.11 -2.83
N SER A 69 -19.34 -0.91 -1.53
CA SER A 69 -19.62 0.36 -0.85
C SER A 69 -18.53 1.43 -1.01
N ARG A 70 -17.35 1.08 -1.52
CA ARG A 70 -16.22 1.99 -1.73
C ARG A 70 -15.73 1.93 -3.17
N GLU A 71 -16.07 2.95 -3.94
CA GLU A 71 -15.70 3.10 -5.34
C GLU A 71 -15.12 4.50 -5.61
N GLY A 72 -14.30 4.61 -6.66
CA GLY A 72 -13.62 5.86 -7.00
C GLY A 72 -12.11 5.68 -7.18
N GLU A 73 -11.39 6.80 -7.20
CA GLU A 73 -9.93 6.83 -7.27
C GLU A 73 -9.35 7.09 -5.88
N PHE A 74 -8.38 6.28 -5.49
CA PHE A 74 -7.77 6.33 -4.17
C PHE A 74 -6.25 6.23 -4.28
N TYR A 75 -5.54 6.92 -3.39
CA TYR A 75 -4.10 6.76 -3.29
C TYR A 75 -3.72 5.43 -2.68
N VAL A 76 -2.68 4.81 -3.23
CA VAL A 76 -2.16 3.54 -2.72
C VAL A 76 -1.60 3.73 -1.31
N HIS A 77 -0.89 4.82 -1.03
CA HIS A 77 -0.34 5.08 0.31
C HIS A 77 -1.44 5.21 1.36
N ASP A 78 -2.56 5.86 1.05
CA ASP A 78 -3.70 5.99 1.97
C ASP A 78 -4.31 4.62 2.27
N LEU A 79 -4.59 3.83 1.23
CA LEU A 79 -5.14 2.48 1.39
C LEU A 79 -4.23 1.59 2.24
N VAL A 80 -2.91 1.69 2.06
CA VAL A 80 -1.93 0.94 2.86
C VAL A 80 -1.94 1.43 4.30
N ALA A 81 -1.88 2.74 4.53
CA ALA A 81 -1.82 3.32 5.87
C ALA A 81 -3.09 3.04 6.67
N GLU A 82 -4.28 3.20 6.07
CA GLU A 82 -5.57 2.90 6.71
C GLU A 82 -5.63 1.46 7.26
N VAL A 83 -5.00 0.52 6.56
CA VAL A 83 -5.12 -0.92 6.84
C VAL A 83 -4.01 -1.44 7.78
N PHE A 84 -2.83 -0.84 7.74
CA PHE A 84 -1.65 -1.33 8.45
C PHE A 84 -1.10 -0.40 9.53
N LEU A 85 -1.42 0.90 9.49
CA LEU A 85 -0.91 1.88 10.44
C LEU A 85 -2.04 2.39 11.36
N PRO A 86 -1.97 2.19 12.68
CA PRO A 86 -2.95 2.76 13.59
C PRO A 86 -2.89 4.30 13.52
N ASN A 87 -4.05 4.95 13.51
CA ASN A 87 -4.17 6.41 13.51
C ASN A 87 -4.85 6.91 14.80
N PRO A 88 -4.21 6.78 15.98
CA PRO A 88 -4.81 7.18 17.26
C PRO A 88 -5.10 8.68 17.32
N ASN A 89 -4.30 9.49 16.61
CA ASN A 89 -4.38 10.94 16.57
C ASN A 89 -5.34 11.46 15.48
N ARG A 90 -5.98 10.56 14.71
CA ARG A 90 -6.90 10.89 13.59
C ARG A 90 -6.32 11.93 12.64
N LEU A 91 -5.03 11.78 12.31
CA LEU A 91 -4.33 12.66 11.40
C LEU A 91 -4.89 12.53 9.98
N PRO A 92 -5.02 13.64 9.23
CA PRO A 92 -5.77 13.67 7.98
C PRO A 92 -5.00 13.13 6.77
N GLY A 93 -3.67 13.05 6.82
CA GLY A 93 -2.86 12.68 5.66
C GLY A 93 -1.73 11.73 5.97
N VAL A 94 -1.21 11.11 4.92
CA VAL A 94 -0.10 10.18 4.95
C VAL A 94 1.04 10.74 4.11
N ARG A 95 2.27 10.61 4.58
CA ARG A 95 3.47 11.00 3.82
C ARG A 95 4.47 9.85 3.70
N HIS A 96 5.29 9.92 2.66
CA HIS A 96 6.44 9.04 2.44
C HIS A 96 7.65 9.57 3.18
N ARG A 97 8.31 8.72 3.98
CA ARG A 97 9.50 9.10 4.77
C ARG A 97 10.70 9.44 3.88
N ASP A 98 10.82 8.75 2.75
CA ASP A 98 11.89 8.93 1.76
C ASP A 98 11.57 9.96 0.67
N GLY A 99 10.39 10.60 0.71
CA GLY A 99 9.91 11.52 -0.34
C GLY A 99 9.57 10.85 -1.68
N ASN A 100 9.71 9.53 -1.80
CA ASN A 100 9.43 8.80 -3.03
C ASN A 100 8.00 8.29 -3.04
N VAL A 101 7.14 8.97 -3.81
CA VAL A 101 5.71 8.66 -3.92
C VAL A 101 5.38 7.29 -4.53
N ARG A 102 6.39 6.59 -5.10
CA ARG A 102 6.26 5.22 -5.61
C ARG A 102 6.49 4.17 -4.52
N ASN A 103 7.22 4.51 -3.45
CA ASN A 103 7.58 3.58 -2.40
C ASN A 103 6.45 3.48 -1.34
N ASN A 104 5.38 2.77 -1.69
CA ASN A 104 4.19 2.65 -0.84
C ASN A 104 4.27 1.50 0.19
N LYS A 105 5.48 1.13 0.62
CA LYS A 105 5.65 0.14 1.69
C LYS A 105 5.22 0.74 3.03
N VAL A 106 4.55 -0.05 3.87
CA VAL A 106 4.09 0.37 5.20
C VAL A 106 5.20 1.02 6.03
N GLU A 107 6.42 0.47 5.99
CA GLU A 107 7.59 1.00 6.71
C GLU A 107 8.00 2.41 6.25
N ASN A 108 7.73 2.75 4.99
CA ASN A 108 8.02 4.04 4.40
C ASN A 108 6.88 5.07 4.59
N LEU A 109 5.74 4.67 5.15
CA LEU A 109 4.60 5.55 5.34
C LEU A 109 4.49 6.01 6.79
N GLN A 110 3.97 7.22 6.98
CA GLN A 110 3.58 7.72 8.29
C GLN A 110 2.42 8.70 8.18
N TRP A 111 1.61 8.76 9.23
CA TRP A 111 0.60 9.81 9.37
C TRP A 111 1.27 11.18 9.59
N ALA A 112 0.68 12.22 9.00
CA ALA A 112 1.18 13.60 9.00
C ALA A 112 0.03 14.59 9.20
N ARG A 113 0.34 15.76 9.79
CA ARG A 113 -0.62 16.87 9.88
C ARG A 113 -0.68 17.60 8.53
N LEU A 114 -1.75 18.36 8.31
CA LEU A 114 -1.93 19.14 7.09
C LEU A 114 -0.79 20.15 6.85
N GLU A 115 -0.20 20.66 7.93
CA GLU A 115 0.94 21.60 7.91
C GLU A 115 2.25 20.93 7.46
N ASP A 116 2.39 19.61 7.65
CA ASP A 116 3.60 18.85 7.34
C ASP A 116 3.61 18.32 5.90
N ILE A 117 2.52 18.50 5.15
CA ILE A 117 2.42 18.09 3.75
C ILE A 117 2.96 19.25 2.91
N GLU A 118 4.25 19.18 2.57
CA GLU A 118 4.86 20.06 1.57
C GLU A 118 4.04 19.96 0.28
N ARG A 119 3.24 20.99 -0.03
CA ARG A 119 2.63 21.10 -1.35
C ARG A 119 3.77 21.43 -2.31
N PRO A 120 3.94 20.70 -3.44
CA PRO A 120 4.82 21.18 -4.48
C PRO A 120 4.38 22.60 -4.84
N GLU A 121 5.34 23.53 -4.92
CA GLU A 121 5.03 24.90 -5.28
C GLU A 121 4.20 24.90 -6.59
N PRO A 122 3.13 25.72 -6.66
CA PRO A 122 2.35 25.80 -7.88
C PRO A 122 3.28 26.15 -9.04
N VAL A 123 3.23 25.34 -10.11
CA VAL A 123 4.04 25.57 -11.32
C VAL A 123 3.65 26.93 -11.87
N VAL A 124 4.53 27.92 -11.72
CA VAL A 124 4.33 29.26 -12.28
C VAL A 124 4.58 29.16 -13.78
N TYR A 125 3.50 29.13 -14.56
CA TYR A 125 3.60 29.27 -16.00
C TYR A 125 4.04 30.70 -16.33
N PRO A 126 5.07 30.91 -17.17
CA PRO A 126 5.39 32.24 -17.66
C PRO A 126 4.15 32.82 -18.36
N GLN A 127 3.76 34.03 -17.96
CA GLN A 127 2.65 34.72 -18.61
C GLN A 127 3.10 35.23 -19.99
N PRO A 128 2.21 35.19 -21.00
CA PRO A 128 2.52 35.55 -22.37
C PRO A 128 2.96 37.01 -22.53
#